data_AF-A0A517VNM4-F1
#
_entry.id   AF-A0A517VNM4-F1
#
_cell.length_a   1.000
_cell.length_b   1.000
_cell.length_c   1.000
_cell.angle_alpha   90.00
_cell.angle_beta   90.00
_cell.angle_gamma   90.00
#
_symmetry.space_group_name_H-M   'P 1'
#
loop_
_entity.id
_entity.type
_entity.pdbx_description
1 polymer ?
#
loop_
_entity_poly.entity_id
_entity_poly.type
_entity_poly.pdbx_seq_one_letter_code
_entity_poly.pdbx_strand_id
1 'polypeptide(L)'
;MSASDETQSTDKHALFRLSAEILVMSFALFLCLPEIAAQTQSQTDPFDVDVSVEFAEIYQAMKKDDYDLAEKRLSKKHALAVRVKNRILLEEVLVVKKEVNRLKLEFDNVRKYYETLKKNPKDPQANEQVGIFYCAVKGDWGIGLQLLSRAKNVTIQRTARTDLKRPVDHSERVKLADVWWKLADGTMGPFRKACQLRGRYWYLLARPNLTLAMRLNFDKRLQQIPLIANKIVIWNQHNGPHFNYGTITCRVALLYSGKSVWRQVVQVPWKSDAPSSRIVHPPDVRFDQIRVDITRFVGLGGGLGELEVFDGTINVAKNCSAFASDFYQNDPRFVPSNINDGDTSGNSGYWILNKGRKGWIAIDMVNRL
;
A
#
# COMPACT_ATOMS: atom_id res chain seq x y z
N MET A 1 -70.90 -27.54 30.39
CA MET A 1 -72.29 -27.12 30.67
C MET A 1 -72.21 -25.95 31.64
N SER A 2 -72.80 -24.83 31.21
CA SER A 2 -73.04 -23.53 31.87
C SER A 2 -71.86 -22.79 32.48
N ALA A 3 -71.73 -21.47 32.40
CA ALA A 3 -72.26 -20.37 31.58
C ALA A 3 -71.52 -19.14 32.17
N SER A 4 -70.91 -18.26 31.36
CA SER A 4 -71.32 -16.84 31.18
C SER A 4 -71.15 -15.97 32.45
N ASP A 5 -70.64 -14.74 32.45
CA ASP A 5 -70.71 -13.66 31.48
C ASP A 5 -69.72 -12.52 31.83
N GLU A 6 -69.28 -11.82 30.78
CA GLU A 6 -69.21 -10.35 30.60
C GLU A 6 -68.86 -9.43 31.80
N THR A 7 -67.98 -8.43 31.72
CA THR A 7 -68.04 -7.27 30.81
C THR A 7 -66.77 -6.39 30.97
N GLN A 8 -66.42 -5.68 29.90
CA GLN A 8 -65.44 -4.59 29.85
C GLN A 8 -65.86 -3.36 30.68
N SER A 9 -64.89 -2.60 31.21
CA SER A 9 -64.70 -1.15 30.90
C SER A 9 -64.04 -0.34 32.04
N THR A 10 -63.12 0.54 31.61
CA THR A 10 -62.76 1.87 32.17
C THR A 10 -61.73 2.03 33.31
N ASP A 11 -61.01 3.16 33.18
CA ASP A 11 -60.06 3.84 34.08
C ASP A 11 -58.64 3.25 34.20
N LYS A 12 -57.60 3.75 33.49
CA LYS A 12 -57.17 5.16 33.35
C LYS A 12 -57.34 5.96 34.65
N HIS A 13 -56.57 5.63 35.69
CA HIS A 13 -55.99 6.56 36.69
C HIS A 13 -55.55 5.78 37.94
N ALA A 14 -54.49 4.97 37.85
CA ALA A 14 -53.92 4.34 39.05
C ALA A 14 -52.44 3.95 38.92
N LEU A 15 -51.60 4.77 38.28
CA LEU A 15 -50.14 4.65 38.41
C LEU A 15 -49.47 6.04 38.39
N PHE A 16 -50.04 6.98 39.14
CA PHE A 16 -49.35 8.20 39.55
C PHE A 16 -48.99 8.07 41.04
N ARG A 17 -47.73 8.39 41.35
CA ARG A 17 -47.13 8.61 42.68
C ARG A 17 -46.47 7.42 43.35
N LEU A 18 -45.25 7.13 42.90
CA LEU A 18 -43.99 7.08 43.65
C LEU A 18 -42.92 7.00 42.54
N SER A 19 -42.18 8.04 42.15
CA SER A 19 -41.18 8.77 42.93
C SER A 19 -40.88 10.12 42.25
N ALA A 20 -41.23 11.21 42.92
CA ALA A 20 -40.77 12.55 42.60
C ALA A 20 -39.71 12.92 43.63
N GLU A 21 -38.44 12.65 43.31
CA GLU A 21 -37.25 13.26 43.92
C GLU A 21 -36.05 12.80 43.08
N ILE A 22 -35.84 13.49 41.95
CA ILE A 22 -34.56 13.81 41.26
C ILE A 22 -35.01 14.78 40.16
N LEU A 23 -35.27 16.02 40.58
CA LEU A 23 -35.47 17.16 39.69
C LEU A 23 -34.37 18.16 40.03
N VAL A 24 -33.74 18.67 38.98
CA VAL A 24 -32.88 19.87 38.94
C VAL A 24 -31.48 19.73 39.55
N MET A 25 -30.53 19.26 38.74
CA MET A 25 -29.15 19.80 38.63
C MET A 25 -28.34 18.94 37.66
N SER A 26 -28.58 19.09 36.35
CA SER A 26 -27.61 18.79 35.28
C SER A 26 -28.15 19.28 33.94
N PHE A 27 -28.50 20.56 33.89
CA PHE A 27 -28.80 21.30 32.66
C PHE A 27 -27.77 22.43 32.55
N ALA A 28 -26.48 22.07 32.54
CA ALA A 28 -25.36 22.96 32.24
C ALA A 28 -24.07 22.15 32.07
N LEU A 29 -23.96 21.39 30.98
CA LEU A 29 -22.66 21.04 30.40
C LEU A 29 -22.83 20.65 28.93
N PHE A 30 -23.43 21.57 28.16
CA PHE A 30 -23.52 21.46 26.69
C PHE A 30 -22.85 22.67 26.06
N LEU A 31 -21.59 22.93 26.42
CA LEU A 31 -20.69 23.85 25.75
C LEU A 31 -19.25 23.33 25.91
N CYS A 32 -18.51 23.29 24.78
CA CYS A 32 -17.13 22.82 24.58
C CYS A 32 -16.88 21.30 24.56
N LEU A 33 -16.85 20.72 23.35
CA LEU A 33 -15.65 20.10 22.75
C LEU A 33 -16.03 19.48 21.37
N PRO A 34 -15.90 20.19 20.24
CA PRO A 34 -15.98 19.57 18.93
C PRO A 34 -14.55 19.34 18.40
N GLU A 35 -13.79 18.37 18.91
CA GLU A 35 -12.47 18.07 18.32
C GLU A 35 -11.81 16.74 18.73
N ILE A 36 -12.57 15.65 18.98
CA ILE A 36 -11.95 14.31 19.16
C ILE A 36 -12.79 13.19 18.51
N ALA A 37 -13.33 13.45 17.32
CA ALA A 37 -13.97 12.42 16.49
C ALA A 37 -13.40 12.35 15.07
N ALA A 38 -12.13 12.74 14.89
CA ALA A 38 -11.40 12.59 13.65
C ALA A 38 -10.03 11.95 13.91
N GLN A 39 -10.00 10.61 14.01
CA GLN A 39 -8.84 9.71 13.85
C GLN A 39 -9.30 8.31 14.29
N THR A 40 -9.40 7.28 13.45
CA THR A 40 -8.31 6.73 12.64
C THR A 40 -8.89 5.77 11.58
N GLN A 41 -9.04 6.22 10.34
CA GLN A 41 -8.65 5.31 9.27
C GLN A 41 -7.13 5.22 9.38
N SER A 42 -6.62 4.05 9.78
CA SER A 42 -5.19 3.75 9.75
C SER A 42 -4.72 3.99 8.32
N GLN A 43 -4.20 5.19 8.04
CA GLN A 43 -3.69 5.53 6.72
C GLN A 43 -2.49 4.62 6.47
N THR A 44 -2.69 3.56 5.70
CA THR A 44 -1.64 2.58 5.38
C THR A 44 -0.51 3.30 4.66
N ASP A 45 0.70 3.15 5.18
CA ASP A 45 1.91 3.71 4.58
C ASP A 45 2.22 2.84 3.33
N PRO A 46 2.50 3.37 2.13
CA PRO A 46 2.81 2.53 0.96
C PRO A 46 4.08 1.68 1.10
N PHE A 47 4.82 1.90 2.19
CA PHE A 47 5.96 1.11 2.60
C PHE A 47 5.56 -0.05 3.54
N ASP A 48 4.30 -0.13 3.97
CA ASP A 48 3.77 -1.30 4.67
C ASP A 48 3.69 -2.47 3.69
N VAL A 49 4.38 -3.57 4.01
CA VAL A 49 4.45 -4.76 3.15
C VAL A 49 3.26 -5.66 3.43
N ASP A 50 2.40 -5.88 2.43
CA ASP A 50 1.45 -6.98 2.46
C ASP A 50 2.19 -8.31 2.22
N VAL A 51 2.01 -9.24 3.15
CA VAL A 51 2.73 -10.51 3.19
C VAL A 51 1.76 -11.62 2.87
N SER A 52 2.04 -12.36 1.78
CA SER A 52 1.30 -13.58 1.47
C SER A 52 1.28 -14.52 2.68
N VAL A 53 0.09 -14.96 3.07
CA VAL A 53 -0.15 -15.91 4.19
C VAL A 53 0.74 -17.15 4.05
N GLU A 54 0.94 -17.58 2.80
CA GLU A 54 1.77 -18.71 2.39
C GLU A 54 3.24 -18.56 2.83
N PHE A 55 3.74 -17.34 3.04
CA PHE A 55 5.11 -17.06 3.50
C PHE A 55 5.17 -16.35 4.85
N ALA A 56 4.04 -16.23 5.56
CA ALA A 56 3.92 -15.42 6.77
C ALA A 56 5.00 -15.74 7.81
N GLU A 57 5.26 -17.01 8.11
CA GLU A 57 6.30 -17.39 9.08
C GLU A 57 7.72 -17.00 8.67
N ILE A 58 8.02 -17.00 7.37
CA ILE A 58 9.34 -16.62 6.84
C ILE A 58 9.52 -15.11 6.99
N TYR A 59 8.51 -14.34 6.59
CA TYR A 59 8.52 -12.88 6.76
C TYR A 59 8.50 -12.45 8.23
N GLN A 60 7.84 -13.19 9.13
CA GLN A 60 7.91 -12.93 10.57
C GLN A 60 9.33 -13.11 11.12
N ALA A 61 10.07 -14.12 10.63
CA ALA A 61 11.48 -14.30 11.00
C ALA A 61 12.35 -13.15 10.45
N MET A 62 12.16 -12.77 9.17
CA MET A 62 12.85 -11.61 8.57
C MET A 62 12.54 -10.29 9.30
N LYS A 63 11.28 -10.10 9.75
CA LYS A 63 10.88 -8.92 10.51
C LYS A 63 11.65 -8.82 11.83
N LYS A 64 11.91 -9.95 12.47
CA LYS A 64 12.71 -10.07 13.72
C LYS A 64 14.23 -10.13 13.50
N ASP A 65 14.70 -9.92 12.26
CA ASP A 65 16.11 -10.06 11.86
C ASP A 65 16.69 -11.48 12.06
N ASP A 66 15.83 -12.50 12.20
CA ASP A 66 16.25 -13.90 12.30
C ASP A 66 16.32 -14.54 10.91
N TYR A 67 17.34 -14.13 10.16
CA TYR A 67 17.55 -14.57 8.78
C TYR A 67 17.91 -16.06 8.67
N ASP A 68 18.54 -16.63 9.69
CA ASP A 68 18.86 -18.06 9.75
C ASP A 68 17.58 -18.90 9.88
N LEU A 69 16.64 -18.49 10.75
CA LEU A 69 15.34 -19.14 10.84
C LEU A 69 14.52 -18.97 9.56
N ALA A 70 14.55 -17.78 8.95
CA ALA A 70 13.89 -17.51 7.67
C ALA A 70 14.42 -18.47 6.57
N GLU A 71 15.73 -18.61 6.45
CA GLU A 71 16.40 -19.49 5.49
C GLU A 71 16.05 -20.97 5.73
N LYS A 72 16.03 -21.41 7.00
CA LYS A 72 15.64 -22.77 7.39
C LYS A 72 14.19 -23.07 7.02
N ARG A 73 13.26 -22.15 7.31
CA ARG A 73 11.84 -22.28 6.95
C ARG A 73 11.65 -22.31 5.44
N LEU A 74 12.34 -21.43 4.73
CA LEU A 74 12.28 -21.35 3.27
C LEU A 74 12.82 -22.62 2.60
N SER A 75 13.87 -23.23 3.14
CA SER A 75 14.41 -24.50 2.62
C SER A 75 13.40 -25.65 2.69
N LYS A 76 12.61 -25.73 3.77
CA LYS A 76 11.49 -26.69 3.87
C LYS A 76 10.42 -26.41 2.84
N LYS A 77 10.09 -25.13 2.62
CA LYS A 77 9.11 -24.69 1.63
C LYS A 77 9.53 -25.02 0.20
N HIS A 78 10.82 -24.83 -0.11
CA HIS A 78 11.43 -25.25 -1.37
C HIS A 78 11.28 -26.76 -1.60
N ALA A 79 11.64 -27.57 -0.60
CA ALA A 79 11.50 -29.03 -0.70
C ALA A 79 10.03 -29.45 -0.94
N LEU A 80 9.09 -28.80 -0.27
CA LEU A 80 7.66 -29.02 -0.51
C LEU A 80 7.27 -28.68 -1.95
N ALA A 81 7.64 -27.49 -2.45
CA ALA A 81 7.30 -27.02 -3.79
C ALA A 81 7.79 -27.97 -4.89
N VAL A 82 9.04 -28.45 -4.75
CA VAL A 82 9.63 -29.45 -5.65
C VAL A 82 8.87 -30.78 -5.59
N ARG A 83 8.60 -31.29 -4.38
CA ARG A 83 7.92 -32.59 -4.19
C ARG A 83 6.51 -32.61 -4.80
N VAL A 84 5.76 -31.52 -4.65
CA VAL A 84 4.38 -31.40 -5.18
C VAL A 84 4.35 -30.91 -6.63
N LYS A 85 5.51 -30.65 -7.24
CA LYS A 85 5.65 -30.16 -8.62
C LYS A 85 4.87 -28.86 -8.90
N ASN A 86 4.71 -28.00 -7.89
CA ASN A 86 4.05 -26.72 -8.05
C ASN A 86 5.04 -25.67 -8.55
N ARG A 87 5.03 -25.40 -9.85
CA ARG A 87 5.94 -24.46 -10.52
C ARG A 87 5.77 -23.02 -10.02
N ILE A 88 4.53 -22.58 -9.80
CA ILE A 88 4.24 -21.22 -9.31
C ILE A 88 4.83 -21.03 -7.91
N LEU A 89 4.59 -21.98 -7.01
CA LEU A 89 5.16 -21.94 -5.67
C LEU A 89 6.70 -21.99 -5.70
N LEU A 90 7.28 -22.78 -6.60
CA LEU A 90 8.74 -22.85 -6.75
C LEU A 90 9.33 -21.51 -7.19
N GLU A 91 8.70 -20.82 -8.15
CA GLU A 91 9.11 -19.48 -8.58
C GLU A 91 9.08 -18.49 -7.42
N GLU A 92 7.99 -18.44 -6.66
CA GLU A 92 7.87 -17.56 -5.48
C GLU A 92 8.93 -17.87 -4.40
N VAL A 93 9.18 -19.14 -4.11
CA VAL A 93 10.22 -19.56 -3.17
C VAL A 93 11.60 -19.05 -3.60
N LEU A 94 11.93 -19.10 -4.89
CA LEU A 94 13.22 -18.62 -5.40
C LEU A 94 13.34 -17.10 -5.27
N VAL A 95 12.25 -16.35 -5.46
CA VAL A 95 12.23 -14.89 -5.22
C VAL A 95 12.48 -14.59 -3.75
N VAL A 96 11.75 -15.23 -2.83
CA VAL A 96 11.93 -15.03 -1.39
C VAL A 96 13.33 -15.45 -0.93
N LYS A 97 13.94 -16.47 -1.56
CA LYS A 97 15.31 -16.91 -1.24
C LYS A 97 16.35 -15.85 -1.55
N LYS A 98 16.23 -15.20 -2.71
CA LYS A 98 17.10 -14.08 -3.08
C LYS A 98 16.99 -12.95 -2.05
N GLU A 99 15.77 -12.66 -1.60
CA GLU A 99 15.52 -11.59 -0.64
C GLU A 99 16.07 -11.92 0.77
N VAL A 100 15.85 -13.12 1.28
CA VAL A 100 16.42 -13.56 2.57
C VAL A 100 17.95 -13.47 2.54
N ASN A 101 18.58 -13.95 1.47
CA ASN A 101 20.04 -13.91 1.34
C ASN A 101 20.58 -12.48 1.25
N ARG A 102 19.89 -11.60 0.50
CA ARG A 102 20.23 -10.18 0.40
C ARG A 102 20.16 -9.50 1.76
N LEU A 103 19.05 -9.67 2.49
CA LEU A 103 18.87 -9.05 3.81
C LEU A 103 19.85 -9.59 4.85
N LYS A 104 20.16 -10.89 4.81
CA LYS A 104 21.17 -11.50 5.69
C LYS A 104 22.53 -10.85 5.53
N LEU A 105 23.00 -10.70 4.28
CA LEU A 105 24.27 -10.04 3.96
C LEU A 105 24.27 -8.56 4.40
N GLU A 106 23.20 -7.84 4.12
CA GLU A 106 23.10 -6.43 4.52
C GLU A 106 23.00 -6.25 6.03
N PHE A 107 22.38 -7.19 6.74
CA PHE A 107 22.33 -7.17 8.20
C PHE A 107 23.71 -7.37 8.81
N ASP A 108 24.56 -8.20 8.21
CA ASP A 108 25.95 -8.37 8.65
C ASP A 108 26.75 -7.06 8.63
N ASN A 109 26.50 -6.19 7.64
CA ASN A 109 27.11 -4.87 7.55
C ASN A 109 26.75 -3.95 8.74
N VAL A 110 25.57 -4.13 9.33
CA VAL A 110 25.07 -3.31 10.45
C VAL A 110 25.08 -4.04 11.80
N ARG A 111 25.48 -5.32 11.83
CA ARG A 111 25.45 -6.19 13.02
C ARG A 111 26.12 -5.56 14.23
N LYS A 112 27.28 -4.92 14.05
CA LYS A 112 28.00 -4.25 15.15
C LYS A 112 27.17 -3.13 15.81
N TYR A 113 26.43 -2.36 15.01
CA TYR A 113 25.56 -1.29 15.51
C TYR A 113 24.32 -1.87 16.19
N TYR A 114 23.78 -2.95 15.65
CA TYR A 114 22.68 -3.69 16.27
C TYR A 114 23.07 -4.20 17.68
N GLU A 115 24.25 -4.81 17.83
CA GLU A 115 24.77 -5.24 19.13
C GLU A 115 25.03 -4.05 20.08
N THR A 116 25.47 -2.90 19.56
CA THR A 116 25.57 -1.67 20.36
C THR A 116 24.20 -1.24 20.88
N LEU A 117 23.14 -1.26 20.06
CA LEU A 117 21.79 -0.86 20.51
C LEU A 117 21.22 -1.78 21.58
N LYS A 118 21.59 -3.08 21.59
CA LYS A 118 21.19 -3.98 22.69
C LYS A 118 21.74 -3.54 24.04
N LYS A 119 22.96 -2.99 24.06
CA LYS A 119 23.64 -2.54 25.29
C LYS A 119 23.32 -1.08 25.62
N ASN A 120 23.22 -0.24 24.60
CA ASN A 120 22.91 1.17 24.69
C ASN A 120 21.86 1.57 23.63
N PRO A 121 20.56 1.43 23.95
CA PRO A 121 19.49 1.76 23.01
C PRO A 121 19.45 3.23 22.55
N LYS A 122 20.18 4.12 23.24
CA LYS A 122 20.21 5.57 22.95
C LYS A 122 21.47 5.99 22.19
N ASP A 123 22.34 5.06 21.80
CA ASP A 123 23.54 5.38 21.03
C ASP A 123 23.17 6.05 19.69
N PRO A 124 23.56 7.32 19.45
CA PRO A 124 23.09 8.05 18.27
C PRO A 124 23.62 7.49 16.95
N GLN A 125 24.85 6.98 16.93
CA GLN A 125 25.44 6.44 15.71
C GLN A 125 24.81 5.10 15.35
N ALA A 126 24.59 4.24 16.33
CA ALA A 126 23.97 2.95 16.11
C ALA A 126 22.50 3.08 15.71
N ASN A 127 21.75 4.02 16.31
CA ASN A 127 20.39 4.36 15.89
C ASN A 127 20.34 4.83 14.43
N GLU A 128 21.30 5.65 14.01
CA GLU A 128 21.38 6.10 12.62
C GLU A 128 21.64 4.94 11.64
N GLN A 129 22.65 4.11 11.90
CA GLN A 129 23.03 3.05 10.96
C GLN A 129 21.99 1.93 10.87
N VAL A 130 21.43 1.51 12.01
CA VAL A 130 20.34 0.51 12.03
C VAL A 130 19.06 1.13 11.45
N GLY A 131 18.76 2.39 11.74
CA GLY A 131 17.61 3.08 11.16
C GLY A 131 17.68 3.20 9.64
N ILE A 132 18.86 3.52 9.09
CA ILE A 132 19.10 3.52 7.63
C ILE A 132 18.85 2.14 7.04
N PHE A 133 19.37 1.07 7.66
CA PHE A 133 19.13 -0.29 7.20
C PHE A 133 17.63 -0.63 7.17
N TYR A 134 16.90 -0.30 8.24
CA TYR A 134 15.46 -0.53 8.30
C TYR A 134 14.69 0.23 7.21
N CYS A 135 14.96 1.53 7.01
CA CYS A 135 14.31 2.33 5.97
C CYS A 135 14.73 1.93 4.54
N ALA A 136 16.03 1.83 4.28
CA ALA A 136 16.57 1.76 2.92
C ALA A 136 16.78 0.34 2.40
N VAL A 137 16.89 -0.65 3.28
CA VAL A 137 17.19 -2.03 2.90
C VAL A 137 15.99 -2.93 3.18
N LYS A 138 15.40 -2.88 4.38
CA LYS A 138 14.19 -3.64 4.71
C LYS A 138 12.91 -2.98 4.18
N GLY A 139 12.93 -1.66 3.99
CA GLY A 139 11.72 -0.89 3.70
C GLY A 139 10.75 -0.80 4.88
N ASP A 140 11.18 -1.12 6.10
CA ASP A 140 10.37 -0.96 7.32
C ASP A 140 10.60 0.45 7.88
N TRP A 141 9.84 1.39 7.33
CA TRP A 141 9.92 2.80 7.71
C TRP A 141 9.35 3.06 9.10
N GLY A 142 8.42 2.23 9.58
CA GLY A 142 7.88 2.36 10.94
C GLY A 142 8.97 2.24 11.99
N ILE A 143 9.76 1.16 11.95
CA ILE A 143 10.89 0.99 12.87
C ILE A 143 12.05 1.92 12.50
N GLY A 144 12.34 2.04 11.21
CA GLY A 144 13.46 2.85 10.72
C GLY A 144 13.36 4.31 11.16
N LEU A 145 12.19 4.96 11.00
CA LEU A 145 12.00 6.35 11.42
C LEU A 145 12.11 6.54 12.93
N GLN A 146 11.64 5.58 13.74
CA GLN A 146 11.81 5.64 15.19
C GLN A 146 13.29 5.64 15.60
N LEU A 147 14.11 4.81 14.95
CA LEU A 147 15.56 4.79 15.17
C LEU A 147 16.20 6.09 14.66
N LEU A 148 15.87 6.51 13.43
CA LEU A 148 16.40 7.73 12.84
C LEU A 148 16.03 8.99 13.63
N SER A 149 14.93 9.00 14.38
CA SER A 149 14.56 10.10 15.29
C SER A 149 15.56 10.33 16.44
N ARG A 150 16.53 9.43 16.60
CA ARG A 150 17.66 9.47 17.53
C ARG A 150 19.02 9.41 16.83
N ALA A 151 19.05 9.62 15.52
CA ALA A 151 20.28 9.61 14.72
C ALA A 151 21.30 10.66 15.20
N LYS A 152 22.57 10.39 14.90
CA LYS A 152 23.71 11.30 15.15
C LYS A 152 23.62 12.55 14.26
N ASN A 153 23.26 12.38 13.00
CA ASN A 153 23.05 13.47 12.07
C ASN A 153 21.75 14.22 12.42
N VAL A 154 21.89 15.49 12.79
CA VAL A 154 20.78 16.34 13.24
C VAL A 154 19.72 16.53 12.16
N THR A 155 20.10 16.59 10.88
CA THR A 155 19.14 16.72 9.78
C THR A 155 18.29 15.45 9.66
N ILE A 156 18.92 14.26 9.59
CA ILE A 156 18.20 12.98 9.57
C ILE A 156 17.27 12.87 10.78
N GLN A 157 17.77 13.22 11.97
CA GLN A 157 17.02 13.18 13.21
C GLN A 157 15.75 14.04 13.16
N ARG A 158 15.88 15.30 12.74
CA ARG A 158 14.75 16.23 12.65
C ARG A 158 13.76 15.80 11.57
N THR A 159 14.24 15.37 10.40
CA THR A 159 13.39 14.88 9.31
C THR A 159 12.57 13.69 9.75
N ALA A 160 13.19 12.69 10.39
CA ALA A 160 12.49 11.50 10.87
C ALA A 160 11.43 11.84 11.93
N ARG A 161 11.71 12.77 12.84
CA ARG A 161 10.72 13.26 13.82
C ARG A 161 9.54 13.95 13.16
N THR A 162 9.76 14.75 12.11
CA THR A 162 8.68 15.39 11.36
C THR A 162 7.86 14.36 10.58
N ASP A 163 8.53 13.38 9.96
CA ASP A 163 7.87 12.30 9.22
C ASP A 163 6.97 11.45 10.13
N LEU A 164 7.44 11.12 11.34
CA LEU A 164 6.65 10.41 12.35
C LEU A 164 5.38 11.14 12.80
N LYS A 165 5.29 12.47 12.64
CA LYS A 165 4.06 13.23 12.92
C LYS A 165 3.00 13.06 11.84
N ARG A 166 3.35 12.51 10.69
CA ARG A 166 2.47 12.26 9.54
C ARG A 166 1.65 13.49 9.14
N PRO A 167 2.31 14.57 8.68
CA PRO A 167 1.63 15.83 8.35
C PRO A 167 0.48 15.60 7.37
N VAL A 168 -0.66 16.24 7.65
CA VAL A 168 -1.85 16.18 6.79
C VAL A 168 -1.98 17.38 5.87
N ASP A 169 -1.42 18.53 6.28
CA ASP A 169 -1.37 19.73 5.47
C ASP A 169 -0.47 19.54 4.24
N HIS A 170 -0.94 20.00 3.08
CA HIS A 170 -0.23 19.80 1.82
C HIS A 170 1.07 20.61 1.74
N SER A 171 1.15 21.79 2.37
CA SER A 171 2.36 22.61 2.43
C SER A 171 3.42 21.95 3.33
N GLU A 172 3.01 21.40 4.47
CA GLU A 172 3.89 20.62 5.34
C GLU A 172 4.42 19.35 4.67
N ARG A 173 3.56 18.61 3.95
CA ARG A 173 3.97 17.44 3.16
C ARG A 173 5.00 17.80 2.09
N VAL A 174 4.81 18.92 1.38
CA VAL A 174 5.77 19.43 0.40
C VAL A 174 7.11 19.77 1.07
N LYS A 175 7.10 20.49 2.20
CA LYS A 175 8.33 20.82 2.95
C LYS A 175 9.06 19.56 3.39
N LEU A 176 8.33 18.56 3.90
CA LEU A 176 8.92 17.28 4.30
C LEU A 176 9.51 16.53 3.10
N ALA A 177 8.80 16.51 1.97
CA ALA A 177 9.32 15.95 0.72
C ALA A 177 10.64 16.59 0.31
N ASP A 178 10.72 17.92 0.32
CA ASP A 178 11.94 18.66 -0.04
C ASP A 178 13.12 18.35 0.88
N VAL A 179 12.87 18.19 2.19
CA VAL A 179 13.92 17.82 3.12
C VAL A 179 14.44 16.40 2.85
N TRP A 180 13.56 15.45 2.53
CA TRP A 180 13.97 14.11 2.11
C TRP A 180 14.79 14.13 0.81
N TRP A 181 14.38 14.93 -0.18
CA TRP A 181 15.15 15.10 -1.41
C TRP A 181 16.53 15.71 -1.15
N LYS A 182 16.62 16.74 -0.29
CA LYS A 182 17.91 17.32 0.09
C LYS A 182 18.83 16.32 0.82
N LEU A 183 18.27 15.44 1.65
CA LEU A 183 19.02 14.33 2.24
C LEU A 183 19.51 13.34 1.17
N ALA A 184 18.69 13.06 0.14
CA ALA A 184 19.09 12.21 -0.97
C ALA A 184 20.29 12.80 -1.74
N ASP A 185 20.29 14.10 -1.99
CA ASP A 185 21.38 14.80 -2.70
C ASP A 185 22.72 14.66 -1.95
N GLY A 186 22.68 14.71 -0.61
CA GLY A 186 23.85 14.61 0.26
C GLY A 186 24.27 13.18 0.64
N THR A 187 23.55 12.15 0.20
CA THR A 187 23.82 10.75 0.57
C THR A 187 24.07 9.89 -0.67
N MET A 188 24.51 8.64 -0.49
CA MET A 188 24.84 7.71 -1.56
C MET A 188 24.18 6.34 -1.33
N GLY A 189 24.24 5.47 -2.35
CA GLY A 189 23.81 4.08 -2.23
C GLY A 189 22.30 3.91 -1.97
N PRO A 190 21.87 2.83 -1.30
CA PRO A 190 20.46 2.56 -1.03
C PRO A 190 19.74 3.68 -0.28
N PHE A 191 20.43 4.38 0.62
CA PHE A 191 19.81 5.44 1.41
C PHE A 191 19.42 6.66 0.57
N ARG A 192 20.19 6.99 -0.48
CA ARG A 192 19.80 8.03 -1.45
C ARG A 192 18.45 7.70 -2.08
N LYS A 193 18.32 6.50 -2.66
CA LYS A 193 17.09 6.07 -3.33
C LYS A 193 15.91 6.02 -2.35
N ALA A 194 16.13 5.52 -1.14
CA ALA A 194 15.13 5.48 -0.07
C ALA A 194 14.60 6.90 0.28
N CYS A 195 15.50 7.87 0.44
CA CYS A 195 15.13 9.26 0.67
C CYS A 195 14.32 9.83 -0.50
N GLN A 196 14.71 9.57 -1.76
CA GLN A 196 13.96 10.01 -2.94
C GLN A 196 12.54 9.41 -2.97
N LEU A 197 12.40 8.12 -2.68
CA LEU A 197 11.11 7.43 -2.64
C LEU A 197 10.21 7.95 -1.51
N ARG A 198 10.77 8.27 -0.33
CA ARG A 198 9.99 8.89 0.75
C ARG A 198 9.59 10.31 0.43
N GLY A 199 10.48 11.09 -0.18
CA GLY A 199 10.14 12.41 -0.70
C GLY A 199 9.05 12.36 -1.75
N ARG A 200 9.12 11.40 -2.68
CA ARG A 200 8.06 11.12 -3.66
C ARG A 200 6.72 10.83 -2.98
N TYR A 201 6.68 9.97 -1.97
CA TYR A 201 5.44 9.65 -1.26
C TYR A 201 4.74 10.89 -0.70
N TRP A 202 5.47 11.73 0.03
CA TRP A 202 4.92 12.96 0.59
C TRP A 202 4.46 13.95 -0.48
N TYR A 203 5.20 14.05 -1.58
CA TYR A 203 4.76 14.84 -2.74
C TYR A 203 3.46 14.31 -3.35
N LEU A 204 3.33 13.00 -3.60
CA LEU A 204 2.12 12.42 -4.21
C LEU A 204 0.88 12.67 -3.35
N LEU A 205 1.02 12.60 -2.01
CA LEU A 205 -0.07 12.95 -1.10
C LEU A 205 -0.43 14.44 -1.10
N ALA A 206 0.49 15.33 -1.42
CA ALA A 206 0.24 16.76 -1.53
C ALA A 206 -0.30 17.16 -2.91
N ARG A 207 0.11 16.44 -3.97
CA ARG A 207 -0.08 16.77 -5.39
C ARG A 207 -1.50 17.24 -5.75
N PRO A 208 -2.60 16.61 -5.30
CA PRO A 208 -3.96 17.04 -5.63
C PRO A 208 -4.27 18.51 -5.29
N ASN A 209 -3.61 19.06 -4.25
CA ASN A 209 -3.83 20.42 -3.76
C ASN A 209 -2.75 21.42 -4.19
N LEU A 210 -1.83 21.02 -5.07
CA LEU A 210 -0.75 21.90 -5.55
C LEU A 210 -1.13 22.59 -6.87
N THR A 211 -0.57 23.78 -7.09
CA THR A 211 -0.66 24.47 -8.38
C THR A 211 0.06 23.70 -9.48
N LEU A 212 -0.33 23.91 -10.74
CA LEU A 212 0.31 23.26 -11.89
C LEU A 212 1.83 23.49 -11.93
N ALA A 213 2.28 24.73 -11.66
CA ALA A 213 3.70 25.07 -11.65
C ALA A 213 4.50 24.26 -10.60
N MET A 214 3.94 24.08 -9.40
CA MET A 214 4.55 23.24 -8.37
C MET A 214 4.62 21.78 -8.82
N ARG A 215 3.53 21.25 -9.39
CA ARG A 215 3.49 19.85 -9.89
C ARG A 215 4.59 19.61 -10.92
N LEU A 216 4.68 20.47 -11.94
CA LEU A 216 5.69 20.36 -13.00
C LEU A 216 7.13 20.40 -12.47
N ASN A 217 7.40 21.16 -11.39
CA ASN A 217 8.72 21.17 -10.78
C ASN A 217 9.05 19.84 -10.08
N PHE A 218 8.09 19.27 -9.36
CA PHE A 218 8.27 17.98 -8.69
C PHE A 218 8.33 16.81 -9.67
N ASP A 219 7.55 16.83 -10.74
CA ASP A 219 7.54 15.77 -11.75
C ASP A 219 8.95 15.63 -12.39
N LYS A 220 9.72 16.73 -12.53
CA LYS A 220 11.14 16.68 -12.93
C LYS A 220 12.01 15.91 -11.94
N ARG A 221 11.77 16.03 -10.63
CA ARG A 221 12.49 15.24 -9.62
C ARG A 221 12.09 13.78 -9.67
N LEU A 222 10.81 13.48 -9.86
CA LEU A 222 10.34 12.09 -9.96
C LEU A 222 11.02 11.32 -11.12
N GLN A 223 11.32 11.98 -12.24
CA GLN A 223 12.07 11.39 -13.36
C GLN A 223 13.49 10.95 -13.00
N GLN A 224 14.09 11.56 -11.97
CA GLN A 224 15.45 11.26 -11.54
C GLN A 224 15.54 9.95 -10.75
N ILE A 225 14.41 9.42 -10.25
CA ILE A 225 14.40 8.17 -9.51
C ILE A 225 14.52 7.01 -10.52
N PRO A 226 15.58 6.18 -10.44
CA PRO A 226 15.65 4.97 -11.23
C PRO A 226 14.72 3.92 -10.62
N LEU A 227 13.49 3.85 -11.15
CA LEU A 227 12.51 2.85 -10.77
C LEU A 227 12.75 1.54 -11.50
N ILE A 228 12.70 0.44 -10.76
CA ILE A 228 12.77 -0.94 -11.28
C ILE A 228 11.54 -1.67 -10.77
N ALA A 229 10.83 -2.36 -11.65
CA ALA A 229 9.73 -3.23 -11.24
C ALA A 229 10.30 -4.62 -10.95
N ASN A 230 10.21 -5.11 -9.71
CA ASN A 230 10.60 -6.50 -9.38
C ASN A 230 9.37 -7.41 -9.13
N LYS A 231 8.21 -6.81 -8.88
CA LYS A 231 6.93 -7.50 -8.70
C LYS A 231 5.79 -6.62 -9.20
N ILE A 232 4.90 -7.21 -9.98
CA ILE A 232 3.62 -6.60 -10.38
C ILE A 232 2.51 -7.51 -9.86
N VAL A 233 1.49 -6.93 -9.24
CA VAL A 233 0.30 -7.67 -8.82
C VAL A 233 -0.89 -7.12 -9.58
N ILE A 234 -1.56 -8.00 -10.33
CA ILE A 234 -2.73 -7.66 -11.15
C ILE A 234 -3.94 -8.26 -10.45
N TRP A 235 -4.76 -7.42 -9.84
CA TRP A 235 -6.00 -7.82 -9.20
C TRP A 235 -7.14 -7.76 -10.19
N ASN A 236 -7.95 -8.80 -10.19
CA ASN A 236 -9.19 -8.86 -10.93
C ASN A 236 -10.32 -8.24 -10.12
N GLN A 237 -11.33 -7.73 -10.83
CA GLN A 237 -12.59 -7.33 -10.23
C GLN A 237 -13.69 -8.31 -10.65
N HIS A 238 -14.81 -8.27 -9.95
CA HIS A 238 -15.99 -9.06 -10.29
C HIS A 238 -17.30 -8.25 -10.25
N ASN A 239 -17.18 -6.94 -10.39
CA ASN A 239 -18.27 -5.97 -10.45
C ASN A 239 -19.22 -6.06 -9.25
N GLY A 240 -18.63 -6.24 -8.06
CA GLY A 240 -19.37 -6.40 -6.81
C GLY A 240 -20.43 -7.49 -6.92
N PRO A 241 -21.72 -7.20 -6.64
CA PRO A 241 -22.80 -8.20 -6.66
C PRO A 241 -23.24 -8.64 -8.06
N HIS A 242 -22.73 -8.03 -9.13
CA HIS A 242 -23.19 -8.31 -10.49
C HIS A 242 -22.47 -9.49 -11.16
N PHE A 243 -21.23 -9.78 -10.75
CA PHE A 243 -20.48 -10.97 -11.17
C PHE A 243 -20.32 -11.14 -12.69
N ASN A 244 -20.35 -10.04 -13.44
CA ASN A 244 -20.49 -10.06 -14.91
C ASN A 244 -19.38 -9.32 -15.67
N TYR A 245 -18.32 -8.86 -15.00
CA TYR A 245 -17.10 -8.36 -15.62
C TYR A 245 -15.90 -9.09 -15.05
N GLY A 246 -14.89 -9.34 -15.88
CA GLY A 246 -13.65 -9.93 -15.41
C GLY A 246 -12.62 -10.09 -16.52
N THR A 247 -11.34 -10.00 -16.18
CA THR A 247 -10.25 -10.19 -17.14
C THR A 247 -9.77 -11.64 -17.11
N ILE A 248 -9.71 -12.29 -18.27
CA ILE A 248 -9.15 -13.65 -18.41
C ILE A 248 -7.68 -13.57 -18.85
N THR A 249 -7.40 -12.76 -19.87
CA THR A 249 -6.03 -12.54 -20.36
C THR A 249 -5.76 -11.08 -20.63
N CYS A 250 -4.58 -10.62 -20.26
CA CYS A 250 -4.09 -9.28 -20.56
C CYS A 250 -2.65 -9.33 -21.08
N ARG A 251 -2.20 -8.23 -21.68
CA ARG A 251 -0.79 -7.99 -21.99
C ARG A 251 -0.29 -6.88 -21.08
N VAL A 252 0.73 -7.17 -20.29
CA VAL A 252 1.41 -6.19 -19.45
C VAL A 252 2.64 -5.68 -20.20
N ALA A 253 2.85 -4.37 -20.18
CA ALA A 253 4.01 -3.71 -20.75
C ALA A 253 4.60 -2.75 -19.72
N LEU A 254 5.92 -2.82 -19.54
CA LEU A 254 6.69 -1.74 -18.91
C LEU A 254 7.21 -0.84 -20.02
N LEU A 255 7.07 0.47 -19.80
CA LEU A 255 7.51 1.51 -20.71
C LEU A 255 8.53 2.41 -20.01
N TYR A 256 9.48 2.90 -20.79
CA TYR A 256 10.43 3.93 -20.40
C TYR A 256 10.49 4.99 -21.49
N SER A 257 10.17 6.24 -21.14
CA SER A 257 10.07 7.35 -22.09
C SER A 257 9.20 7.02 -23.31
N GLY A 258 8.07 6.36 -23.07
CA GLY A 258 7.11 5.95 -24.10
C GLY A 258 7.51 4.72 -24.92
N LYS A 259 8.71 4.17 -24.74
CA LYS A 259 9.16 2.94 -25.42
C LYS A 259 8.92 1.73 -24.54
N SER A 260 8.37 0.67 -25.11
CA SER A 260 8.20 -0.59 -24.39
C SER A 260 9.55 -1.28 -24.17
N VAL A 261 9.93 -1.43 -22.90
CA VAL A 261 11.19 -2.08 -22.49
C VAL A 261 11.00 -3.54 -22.11
N TRP A 262 9.77 -3.94 -21.78
CA TRP A 262 9.42 -5.32 -21.48
C TRP A 262 7.92 -5.55 -21.70
N ARG A 263 7.54 -6.77 -22.10
CA ARG A 263 6.14 -7.19 -22.26
C ARG A 263 5.94 -8.66 -21.93
N GLN A 264 4.77 -8.99 -21.40
CA GLN A 264 4.34 -10.36 -21.18
C GLN A 264 2.82 -10.50 -21.35
N VAL A 265 2.38 -11.62 -21.93
CA VAL A 265 0.96 -12.02 -21.88
C VAL A 265 0.71 -12.76 -20.58
N VAL A 266 -0.34 -12.36 -19.86
CA VAL A 266 -0.64 -12.83 -18.51
C VAL A 266 -2.06 -13.37 -18.48
N GLN A 267 -2.21 -14.57 -17.92
CA GLN A 267 -3.52 -15.11 -17.55
C GLN A 267 -3.83 -14.72 -16.10
N VAL A 268 -4.92 -14.00 -15.92
CA VAL A 268 -5.36 -13.54 -14.59
C VAL A 268 -6.49 -14.48 -14.16
N PRO A 269 -6.39 -15.14 -12.99
CA PRO A 269 -7.52 -15.92 -12.49
C PRO A 269 -8.69 -14.98 -12.24
N TRP A 270 -9.91 -15.49 -12.42
CA TRP A 270 -11.13 -14.77 -12.10
C TRP A 270 -12.03 -15.66 -11.26
N LYS A 271 -12.57 -15.09 -10.20
CA LYS A 271 -13.64 -15.68 -9.38
C LYS A 271 -14.78 -14.68 -9.36
N SER A 272 -16.00 -15.17 -9.47
CA SER A 272 -17.18 -14.32 -9.49
C SER A 272 -17.42 -13.65 -8.14
N ASP A 273 -17.07 -14.28 -7.03
CA ASP A 273 -17.51 -13.90 -5.69
C ASP A 273 -16.35 -13.70 -4.70
N ALA A 274 -15.11 -13.65 -5.21
CA ALA A 274 -13.93 -13.53 -4.37
C ALA A 274 -12.79 -12.77 -5.09
N PRO A 275 -11.92 -12.09 -4.32
CA PRO A 275 -10.69 -11.52 -4.85
C PRO A 275 -9.86 -12.57 -5.58
N SER A 276 -9.26 -12.17 -6.70
CA SER A 276 -8.35 -13.01 -7.46
C SER A 276 -7.27 -12.15 -8.09
N SER A 277 -6.03 -12.64 -8.08
CA SER A 277 -4.89 -11.88 -8.59
C SER A 277 -3.84 -12.77 -9.23
N ARG A 278 -2.95 -12.13 -9.98
CA ARG A 278 -1.76 -12.74 -10.55
C ARG A 278 -0.54 -11.90 -10.22
N ILE A 279 0.48 -12.56 -9.67
CA ILE A 279 1.81 -11.98 -9.50
C ILE A 279 2.64 -12.22 -10.75
N VAL A 280 3.41 -11.22 -11.17
CA VAL A 280 4.36 -11.28 -12.27
C VAL A 280 5.70 -10.70 -11.83
N HIS A 281 6.79 -11.36 -12.18
CA HIS A 281 8.16 -10.95 -11.87
C HIS A 281 8.90 -10.53 -13.16
N PRO A 282 8.80 -9.25 -13.57
CA PRO A 282 9.59 -8.75 -14.69
C PRO A 282 11.10 -8.76 -14.38
N PRO A 283 11.96 -8.69 -15.41
CA PRO A 283 13.40 -8.51 -15.22
C PRO A 283 13.71 -7.11 -14.66
N ASP A 284 14.92 -6.94 -14.12
CA ASP A 284 15.40 -5.66 -13.58
C ASP A 284 15.64 -4.62 -14.68
N VAL A 285 14.55 -4.05 -15.21
CA VAL A 285 14.55 -3.01 -16.24
C VAL A 285 14.01 -1.70 -15.68
N ARG A 286 14.63 -0.59 -16.09
CA ARG A 286 14.12 0.74 -15.74
C ARG A 286 12.81 1.02 -16.45
N PHE A 287 11.85 1.59 -15.75
CA PHE A 287 10.55 1.98 -16.29
C PHE A 287 10.07 3.31 -15.70
N ASP A 288 9.15 3.98 -16.38
CA ASP A 288 8.42 5.14 -15.88
C ASP A 288 6.90 5.01 -16.03
N GLN A 289 6.44 3.97 -16.73
CA GLN A 289 5.02 3.70 -16.91
C GLN A 289 4.77 2.18 -17.04
N ILE A 290 3.64 1.74 -16.50
CA ILE A 290 3.08 0.41 -16.76
C ILE A 290 1.80 0.57 -17.60
N ARG A 291 1.58 -0.32 -18.55
CA ARG A 291 0.34 -0.43 -19.33
C ARG A 291 -0.16 -1.86 -19.33
N VAL A 292 -1.48 -2.03 -19.19
CA VAL A 292 -2.16 -3.31 -19.24
C VAL A 292 -3.26 -3.26 -20.29
N ASP A 293 -3.10 -4.06 -21.35
CA ASP A 293 -4.08 -4.23 -22.42
C ASP A 293 -4.97 -5.44 -22.13
N ILE A 294 -6.29 -5.24 -22.02
CA ILE A 294 -7.24 -6.33 -21.83
C ILE A 294 -7.48 -7.04 -23.17
N THR A 295 -7.09 -8.32 -23.24
CA THR A 295 -7.11 -9.08 -24.50
C THR A 295 -8.26 -10.09 -24.57
N ARG A 296 -8.70 -10.62 -23.42
CA ARG A 296 -9.88 -11.48 -23.28
C ARG A 296 -10.53 -11.27 -21.91
N PHE A 297 -11.85 -11.24 -21.87
CA PHE A 297 -12.66 -11.02 -20.67
C PHE A 297 -13.81 -12.02 -20.57
N VAL A 298 -14.45 -12.09 -19.40
CA VAL A 298 -15.66 -12.86 -19.12
C VAL A 298 -16.87 -11.93 -19.04
N GLY A 299 -18.05 -12.45 -19.37
CA GLY A 299 -19.31 -11.73 -19.23
C GLY A 299 -19.43 -10.55 -20.20
N LEU A 300 -19.76 -9.38 -19.66
CA LEU A 300 -20.10 -8.18 -20.42
C LEU A 300 -18.89 -7.34 -20.80
N GLY A 301 -17.75 -7.48 -20.12
CA GLY A 301 -16.56 -6.67 -20.41
C GLY A 301 -15.38 -6.97 -19.50
N GLY A 302 -14.26 -6.32 -19.83
CA GLY A 302 -13.02 -6.38 -19.06
C GLY A 302 -12.86 -5.24 -18.08
N GLY A 303 -11.84 -5.35 -17.25
CA GLY A 303 -11.53 -4.39 -16.20
C GLY A 303 -10.55 -5.00 -15.21
N LEU A 304 -10.05 -4.19 -14.30
CA LEU A 304 -9.11 -4.61 -13.26
C LEU A 304 -9.54 -4.00 -11.94
N GLY A 305 -9.29 -4.74 -10.86
CA GLY A 305 -9.52 -4.28 -9.48
C GLY A 305 -8.48 -3.26 -9.09
N GLU A 306 -7.23 -3.71 -9.04
CA GLU A 306 -6.07 -2.95 -8.58
C GLU A 306 -4.85 -3.41 -9.41
N LEU A 307 -3.87 -2.52 -9.59
CA LEU A 307 -2.61 -2.77 -10.26
C LEU A 307 -1.47 -2.22 -9.40
N GLU A 308 -0.76 -3.13 -8.76
CA GLU A 308 0.37 -2.79 -7.91
C GLU A 308 1.67 -3.04 -8.64
N VAL A 309 2.63 -2.11 -8.50
CA VAL A 309 3.99 -2.27 -9.05
C VAL A 309 4.98 -1.97 -7.95
N PHE A 310 5.84 -2.93 -7.65
CA PHE A 310 6.80 -2.83 -6.57
C PHE A 310 8.20 -2.57 -7.10
N ASP A 311 8.91 -1.67 -6.41
CA ASP A 311 10.37 -1.50 -6.46
C ASP A 311 10.91 -1.91 -5.10
N GLY A 312 11.41 -3.15 -5.02
CA GLY A 312 11.73 -3.80 -3.76
C GLY A 312 10.45 -4.12 -2.99
N THR A 313 10.25 -3.44 -1.87
CA THR A 313 9.09 -3.60 -0.97
C THR A 313 8.04 -2.51 -1.13
N ILE A 314 8.29 -1.51 -1.97
CA ILE A 314 7.48 -0.29 -2.04
C ILE A 314 6.56 -0.36 -3.26
N ASN A 315 5.23 -0.25 -3.07
CA ASN A 315 4.30 -0.11 -4.19
C ASN A 315 4.42 1.31 -4.80
N VAL A 316 5.18 1.41 -5.88
CA VAL A 316 5.44 2.69 -6.57
C VAL A 316 4.26 3.13 -7.44
N ALA A 317 3.31 2.25 -7.75
CA ALA A 317 2.11 2.61 -8.51
C ALA A 317 1.07 3.38 -7.69
N LYS A 318 1.07 3.23 -6.37
CA LYS A 318 0.06 3.84 -5.49
C LYS A 318 0.03 5.37 -5.62
N ASN A 319 -1.17 5.95 -5.71
CA ASN A 319 -1.41 7.40 -5.85
C ASN A 319 -0.77 8.06 -7.09
N CYS A 320 -0.46 7.29 -8.13
CA CYS A 320 -0.04 7.81 -9.43
C CYS A 320 -1.23 8.13 -10.35
N SER A 321 -1.01 9.01 -11.32
CA SER A 321 -1.96 9.29 -12.40
C SER A 321 -2.19 8.02 -13.22
N ALA A 322 -3.43 7.55 -13.22
CA ALA A 322 -3.89 6.46 -14.07
C ALA A 322 -4.81 6.99 -15.17
N PHE A 323 -4.69 6.44 -16.38
CA PHE A 323 -5.48 6.82 -17.54
C PHE A 323 -5.71 5.61 -18.44
N ALA A 324 -6.82 5.60 -19.18
CA ALA A 324 -7.24 4.45 -19.97
C ALA A 324 -7.71 4.88 -21.36
N SER A 325 -7.70 3.94 -22.31
CA SER A 325 -8.27 4.15 -23.65
C SER A 325 -9.77 4.32 -23.64
N ASP A 326 -10.43 3.69 -22.67
CA ASP A 326 -11.88 3.68 -22.50
C ASP A 326 -12.20 3.31 -21.05
N PHE A 327 -13.37 3.70 -20.58
CA PHE A 327 -13.93 3.30 -19.28
C PHE A 327 -15.45 3.49 -19.30
N TYR A 328 -16.17 2.90 -18.36
CA TYR A 328 -17.60 3.11 -18.25
C TYR A 328 -17.93 4.52 -17.73
N GLN A 329 -18.12 5.45 -18.65
CA GLN A 329 -18.24 6.89 -18.36
C GLN A 329 -19.53 7.28 -17.62
N ASN A 330 -20.57 6.44 -17.69
CA ASN A 330 -21.87 6.74 -17.09
C ASN A 330 -21.90 6.54 -15.56
N ASP A 331 -20.81 6.03 -14.97
CA ASP A 331 -20.72 5.82 -13.53
C ASP A 331 -19.32 6.19 -13.03
N PRO A 332 -19.20 7.21 -12.17
CA PRO A 332 -17.91 7.66 -11.66
C PRO A 332 -17.22 6.62 -10.77
N ARG A 333 -17.90 5.53 -10.38
CA ARG A 333 -17.30 4.44 -9.60
C ARG A 333 -16.32 3.59 -10.41
N PHE A 334 -16.27 3.72 -11.74
CA PHE A 334 -15.51 2.83 -12.63
C PHE A 334 -14.36 3.52 -13.38
N VAL A 335 -13.84 4.59 -12.78
CA VAL A 335 -12.82 5.45 -13.40
C VAL A 335 -11.41 4.85 -13.29
N PRO A 336 -10.48 5.23 -14.20
CA PRO A 336 -9.12 4.73 -14.18
C PRO A 336 -8.35 4.99 -12.88
N SER A 337 -8.67 6.07 -12.16
CA SER A 337 -7.97 6.45 -10.92
C SER A 337 -8.16 5.49 -9.75
N ASN A 338 -9.09 4.54 -9.87
CA ASN A 338 -9.32 3.55 -8.81
C ASN A 338 -8.31 2.39 -8.87
N ILE A 339 -7.57 2.23 -9.97
CA ILE A 339 -6.72 1.06 -10.19
C ILE A 339 -5.49 0.98 -9.27
N ASN A 340 -5.23 2.01 -8.47
CA ASN A 340 -4.03 2.12 -7.65
C ASN A 340 -4.31 2.87 -6.35
N ASP A 341 -5.53 2.72 -5.84
CA ASP A 341 -6.00 3.31 -4.59
C ASP A 341 -5.74 2.40 -3.37
N GLY A 342 -5.42 1.12 -3.62
CA GLY A 342 -5.15 0.10 -2.62
C GLY A 342 -6.35 -0.77 -2.24
N ASP A 343 -7.49 -0.67 -2.91
CA ASP A 343 -8.63 -1.57 -2.76
C ASP A 343 -8.41 -2.88 -3.54
N THR A 344 -7.92 -3.90 -2.84
CA THR A 344 -7.70 -5.24 -3.42
C THR A 344 -8.91 -6.17 -3.30
N SER A 345 -10.07 -5.66 -2.88
CA SER A 345 -11.27 -6.48 -2.64
C SER A 345 -11.90 -7.03 -3.91
N GLY A 346 -11.69 -6.37 -5.06
CA GLY A 346 -12.38 -6.68 -6.32
C GLY A 346 -13.89 -6.37 -6.30
N ASN A 347 -14.39 -5.76 -5.22
CA ASN A 347 -15.81 -5.48 -4.93
C ASN A 347 -16.19 -4.00 -5.09
N SER A 348 -15.21 -3.11 -4.95
CA SER A 348 -15.31 -1.67 -5.18
C SER A 348 -13.97 -1.15 -5.71
N GLY A 349 -13.86 0.16 -5.95
CA GLY A 349 -12.58 0.78 -6.27
C GLY A 349 -11.91 0.19 -7.51
N TYR A 350 -12.67 -0.10 -8.57
CA TYR A 350 -12.13 -0.76 -9.77
C TYR A 350 -12.40 0.02 -11.05
N TRP A 351 -11.65 -0.31 -12.10
CA TRP A 351 -11.84 0.21 -13.45
C TRP A 351 -12.47 -0.86 -14.35
N ILE A 352 -13.51 -0.50 -15.10
CA ILE A 352 -14.11 -1.36 -16.12
C ILE A 352 -14.25 -0.65 -17.47
N LEU A 353 -14.17 -1.43 -18.53
CA LEU A 353 -14.41 -1.01 -19.90
C LEU A 353 -15.91 -0.97 -20.22
N ASN A 354 -16.28 -0.22 -21.26
CA ASN A 354 -17.62 -0.31 -21.84
C ASN A 354 -17.92 -1.73 -22.35
N LYS A 355 -19.20 -2.12 -22.29
CA LYS A 355 -19.67 -3.46 -22.67
C LYS A 355 -19.14 -3.90 -24.04
N GLY A 356 -18.58 -5.10 -24.09
CA GLY A 356 -18.06 -5.75 -25.30
C GLY A 356 -16.74 -5.17 -25.82
N ARG A 357 -16.22 -4.10 -25.21
CA ARG A 357 -15.00 -3.45 -25.70
C ARG A 357 -13.74 -4.04 -25.06
N LYS A 358 -12.67 -4.03 -25.84
CA LYS A 358 -11.29 -4.18 -25.36
C LYS A 358 -10.69 -2.79 -25.22
N GLY A 359 -9.70 -2.67 -24.34
CA GLY A 359 -9.01 -1.42 -24.10
C GLY A 359 -7.81 -1.65 -23.20
N TRP A 360 -7.15 -0.56 -22.83
CA TRP A 360 -5.98 -0.57 -21.99
C TRP A 360 -6.08 0.49 -20.90
N ILE A 361 -5.39 0.24 -19.80
CA ILE A 361 -5.14 1.20 -18.73
C ILE A 361 -3.63 1.33 -18.53
N ALA A 362 -3.17 2.51 -18.15
CA ALA A 362 -1.79 2.80 -17.85
C ALA A 362 -1.65 3.64 -16.58
N ILE A 363 -0.56 3.45 -15.86
CA ILE A 363 -0.18 4.24 -14.68
C ILE A 363 1.16 4.91 -14.97
N ASP A 364 1.20 6.23 -14.85
CA ASP A 364 2.42 7.03 -14.98
C ASP A 364 3.09 7.24 -13.63
N MET A 365 4.26 6.62 -13.43
CA MET A 365 5.01 6.68 -12.17
C MET A 365 5.59 8.07 -11.90
N VAL A 366 5.68 8.90 -12.94
CA VAL A 366 6.23 10.26 -12.93
C VAL A 366 5.12 11.32 -12.85
N ASN A 367 3.87 10.95 -13.11
CA ASN A 367 2.71 11.85 -13.09
C ASN A 367 2.84 13.07 -14.02
N ARG A 368 3.30 12.87 -15.26
CA ARG A 368 3.40 13.93 -16.28
C ARG A 368 2.04 14.46 -16.72
N LEU A 369 0.99 13.67 -16.49
CA LEU A 369 -0.39 13.92 -16.90
C LEU A 369 -1.24 14.42 -15.72
#